data_AF-A0A2N7QAW0-F1
#
_entry.id   AF-A0A2N7QAW0-F1
#
_cell.length_a   1.000
_cell.length_b   1.000
_cell.length_c   1.000
_cell.angle_alpha   90.00
_cell.angle_beta   90.00
_cell.angle_gamma   90.00
#
_symmetry.space_group_name_H-M   'P 1'
#
loop_
_entity.id
_entity.type
_entity.pdbx_description
1 polymer ?
#
loop_
_entity_poly.entity_id
_entity_poly.type
_entity_poly.pdbx_seq_one_letter_code
_entity_poly.pdbx_strand_id
1 'polypeptide(L)' 'VIVCATRNGARILGLEDELGTVEAGKAADLQILKTDPLQSFDNLGQPEEVILRGKIYKF' A
#
# COMPACT_ATOMS: atom_id res chain seq x y z
N VAL A 1 -6.98 1.97 -10.11
CA VAL A 1 -7.47 2.09 -8.71
C VAL A 1 -6.36 2.24 -7.66
N ILE A 2 -5.14 1.73 -7.87
CA ILE A 2 -4.09 1.75 -6.83
C ILE A 2 -3.85 3.17 -6.28
N VAL A 3 -3.70 4.17 -7.16
CA VAL A 3 -3.50 5.58 -6.76
C VAL A 3 -4.69 6.14 -5.98
N CYS A 4 -5.93 5.74 -6.32
CA CYS A 4 -7.11 6.22 -5.58
C CYS A 4 -7.17 5.65 -4.16
N ALA A 5 -6.76 4.39 -3.97
CA ALA A 5 -6.72 3.71 -2.68
C ALA A 5 -5.47 4.02 -1.83
N THR A 6 -4.50 4.75 -2.38
CA THR A 6 -3.23 5.07 -1.70
C THR A 6 -3.05 6.58 -1.63
N ARG A 7 -2.34 7.19 -2.58
CA ARG A 7 -2.02 8.63 -2.59
C ARG A 7 -3.25 9.52 -2.44
N ASN A 8 -4.33 9.24 -3.16
CA ASN A 8 -5.52 10.11 -3.10
C ASN A 8 -6.28 9.91 -1.79
N GLY A 9 -6.35 8.68 -1.27
CA GLY A 9 -6.93 8.41 0.05
C GLY A 9 -6.18 9.17 1.15
N ALA A 10 -4.86 9.14 1.12
CA ALA A 10 -4.01 9.90 2.04
C ALA A 10 -4.29 11.41 1.99
N ARG A 11 -4.36 11.99 0.78
CA ARG A 11 -4.67 13.42 0.57
C ARG A 11 -6.05 13.82 1.09
N ILE A 12 -7.07 12.97 0.84
CA ILE A 12 -8.44 13.24 1.32
C ILE A 12 -8.48 13.28 2.85
N LEU A 13 -7.63 12.46 3.50
CA LEU A 13 -7.53 12.38 4.96
C LEU A 13 -6.55 13.40 5.57
N GLY A 14 -5.81 14.17 4.76
CA GLY A 14 -4.76 15.08 5.24
C GLY A 14 -3.54 14.35 5.82
N LEU A 15 -3.28 13.12 5.37
CA LEU A 15 -2.20 12.24 5.84
C LEU A 15 -1.13 11.99 4.77
N GLU A 16 -1.13 12.77 3.69
CA GLU A 16 -0.21 12.56 2.56
C GLU A 16 1.27 12.74 2.90
N ASP A 17 1.59 13.46 3.97
CA ASP A 17 2.97 13.59 4.47
C ASP A 17 3.38 12.40 5.35
N GLU A 18 2.42 11.62 5.83
CA GLU A 18 2.63 10.48 6.72
C GLU A 18 2.55 9.13 5.99
N LEU A 19 1.66 8.97 5.01
CA LEU A 19 1.38 7.68 4.35
C LEU A 19 0.84 7.78 2.92
N GLY A 20 0.60 6.62 2.30
CA GLY A 20 -0.08 6.50 1.01
C GLY A 20 0.82 6.50 -0.23
N THR A 21 2.14 6.62 -0.04
CA THR A 21 3.16 6.45 -1.09
C THR A 21 4.44 5.87 -0.49
N VAL A 22 5.28 5.27 -1.33
CA VAL A 22 6.58 4.75 -0.93
C VAL A 22 7.63 5.84 -1.08
N GLU A 23 7.88 6.58 0.01
CA GLU A 23 8.85 7.68 0.07
C GLU A 23 9.56 7.66 1.44
N ALA A 24 10.81 8.11 1.48
CA ALA A 24 11.55 8.19 2.74
C ALA A 24 10.88 9.17 3.71
N GLY A 25 10.82 8.79 4.99
CA GLY A 25 10.17 9.57 6.04
C GLY A 25 8.70 9.23 6.30
N LYS A 26 8.05 8.49 5.40
CA LYS A 26 6.67 8.01 5.58
C LYS A 26 6.58 6.71 6.37
N ALA A 27 5.39 6.41 6.85
CA ALA A 27 5.07 5.15 7.48
C ALA A 27 5.41 3.97 6.56
N ALA A 28 6.09 2.96 7.10
CA ALA A 28 6.42 1.73 6.39
C ALA A 28 5.19 0.80 6.33
N ASP A 29 4.17 1.24 5.60
CA ASP A 29 2.94 0.52 5.29
C ASP A 29 3.00 0.03 3.84
N LEU A 30 3.17 -1.28 3.64
CA LEU A 30 3.43 -1.88 2.34
C LEU A 30 2.63 -3.18 2.18
N GLN A 31 2.17 -3.44 0.95
CA GLN A 31 1.57 -4.72 0.55
C GLN A 31 2.47 -5.35 -0.52
N ILE A 32 2.90 -6.59 -0.29
CA ILE A 32 3.76 -7.34 -1.22
C ILE A 32 2.89 -8.37 -1.95
N LEU A 33 3.01 -8.41 -3.28
CA LEU A 33 2.22 -9.28 -4.15
C LEU A 33 3.17 -10.14 -4.99
N LYS A 34 2.80 -11.41 -5.22
CA LYS A 34 3.47 -12.27 -6.21
C LYS A 34 3.03 -12.00 -7.64
N THR A 35 1.85 -11.43 -7.81
CA THR A 35 1.22 -11.17 -9.09
C THR A 35 1.27 -9.69 -9.44
N ASP A 36 1.21 -9.37 -10.73
CA ASP A 36 1.20 -7.98 -11.20
C ASP A 36 -0.20 -7.37 -11.00
N PRO A 37 -0.36 -6.36 -10.12
CA PRO A 37 -1.65 -5.72 -9.87
C PRO A 37 -2.16 -4.86 -11.03
N LEU A 38 -1.34 -4.64 -12.08
CA LEU A 38 -1.77 -3.93 -13.30
C LEU A 38 -2.51 -4.85 -14.27
N GLN A 39 -2.40 -6.17 -14.13
CA GLN A 39 -3.11 -7.13 -14.99
C GLN A 39 -4.56 -7.36 -14.57
N SER A 40 -4.85 -7.34 -13.26
CA SER A 40 -6.21 -7.52 -12.72
C SER A 40 -6.35 -6.88 -11.34
N PHE A 41 -7.53 -6.35 -11.06
CA PHE A 41 -7.89 -5.85 -9.72
C PHE A 41 -7.82 -6.96 -8.65
N ASP A 42 -8.19 -8.19 -9.00
CA ASP A 42 -8.27 -9.31 -8.07
C ASP A 42 -6.90 -9.67 -7.46
N ASN A 43 -5.81 -9.33 -8.16
CA ASN A 43 -4.44 -9.55 -7.70
C ASN A 43 -4.11 -8.75 -6.41
N LEU A 44 -4.82 -7.65 -6.14
CA LEU A 44 -4.66 -6.88 -4.90
C LEU A 44 -5.22 -7.60 -3.67
N GLY A 45 -6.14 -8.56 -3.87
CA GLY A 45 -6.80 -9.31 -2.81
C GLY A 45 -6.01 -10.50 -2.27
N GLN A 46 -4.83 -10.80 -2.84
CA GLN A 46 -4.00 -11.95 -2.48
C GLN A 46 -2.56 -11.53 -2.14
N PRO A 47 -2.36 -10.82 -1.01
CA PRO A 47 -1.01 -10.45 -0.58
C PRO A 47 -0.21 -11.67 -0.15
N GLU A 48 1.10 -11.64 -0.44
CA GLU A 48 2.07 -12.56 0.17
C GLU A 48 2.45 -12.08 1.57
N GLU A 49 2.72 -10.78 1.70
CA GLU A 49 3.08 -10.14 2.96
C GLU A 49 2.44 -8.76 3.07
N VAL A 50 2.13 -8.35 4.30
CA VAL A 50 1.75 -6.98 4.64
C VAL A 50 2.71 -6.48 5.70
N ILE A 51 3.25 -5.30 5.47
CA ILE A 51 4.07 -4.57 6.43
C ILE A 51 3.21 -3.42 6.96
N LEU A 52 3.04 -3.36 8.27
CA LEU A 52 2.30 -2.31 8.95
C LEU A 52 3.22 -1.63 9.97
N ARG A 53 3.50 -0.34 9.77
CA ARG A 53 4.42 0.46 10.59
C ARG A 53 5.77 -0.24 10.80
N GLY A 54 6.29 -0.86 9.74
CA GLY A 54 7.56 -1.58 9.75
C GLY A 54 7.51 -2.98 10.36
N LYS A 55 6.36 -3.46 10.85
CA LYS A 55 6.17 -4.83 11.33
C LYS A 55 5.63 -5.71 10.21
N ILE A 56 6.27 -6.86 10.00
CA ILE A 56 5.96 -7.80 8.93
C ILE A 56 4.91 -8.82 9.37
N TYR A 57 3.92 -9.06 8.51
CA TYR A 57 2.88 -10.07 8.62
C TYR A 57 2.84 -10.89 7.33
N LYS A 58 2.86 -12.22 7.44
CA LYS A 58 2.87 -13.14 6.30
C LYS A 58 1.54 -13.89 6.20
N PHE A 59 1.11 -14.19 4.98
CA PHE A 59 -0.12 -14.92 4.68
C PHE A 59 0.17 -16.31 4.09
#